data_AF-A0A5J4PXP4-F1
#
_entry.id   AF-A0A5J4PXP4-F1
#
_cell.length_a   1.000
_cell.length_b   1.000
_cell.length_c   1.000
_cell.angle_alpha   90.00
_cell.angle_beta   90.00
_cell.angle_gamma   90.00
#
_symmetry.space_group_name_H-M   'P 1'
#
loop_
_entity.id
_entity.type
_entity.pdbx_description
1 polymer ?
#
loop_
_entity_poly.entity_id
_entity_poly.type
_entity_poly.pdbx_seq_one_letter_code
_entity_poly.pdbx_strand_id
1 'polypeptide(L)' 'MNNFSANYRKIMETLRAIEPKKNFLHQTRQPKLSDIELIALDLTAEYMSIDSEYQLFRILPNFLS' A
#
# COMPACT_ATOMS: atom_id res chain seq x y z
N MET A 1 15.98 1.72 -4.04
CA MET A 1 14.91 1.77 -5.07
C MET A 1 13.97 2.91 -4.72
N ASN A 2 14.16 4.10 -5.32
CA ASN A 2 13.43 5.30 -4.89
C ASN A 2 12.02 5.43 -5.47
N ASN A 3 11.70 4.72 -6.57
CA ASN A 3 10.47 4.99 -7.33
C ASN A 3 9.21 4.39 -6.66
N PHE A 4 9.25 3.11 -6.24
CA PHE A 4 8.07 2.46 -5.64
C PHE A 4 7.63 3.15 -4.35
N SER A 5 8.57 3.39 -3.43
CA SER A 5 8.29 4.04 -2.15
C SER A 5 7.79 5.49 -2.33
N ALA A 6 8.36 6.24 -3.27
CA ALA A 6 7.92 7.59 -3.57
C ALA A 6 6.50 7.63 -4.16
N ASN A 7 6.20 6.74 -5.11
CA ASN A 7 4.87 6.63 -5.72
C ASN A 7 3.82 6.21 -4.68
N TYR A 8 4.14 5.18 -3.89
CA TYR A 8 3.30 4.74 -2.78
C TYR A 8 2.98 5.88 -1.82
N ARG A 9 4.01 6.62 -1.37
CA ARG A 9 3.80 7.74 -0.44
C ARG A 9 2.88 8.79 -1.05
N LYS A 10 3.04 9.10 -2.33
CA LYS A 10 2.21 10.11 -3.01
C LYS A 10 0.75 9.68 -3.14
N ILE A 11 0.52 8.41 -3.49
CA ILE A 11 -0.81 7.82 -3.54
C ILE A 11 -1.44 7.81 -2.14
N MET A 12 -0.69 7.40 -1.12
CA MET A 12 -1.13 7.37 0.26
C MET A 12 -1.52 8.75 0.80
N GLU A 13 -0.73 9.79 0.51
CA GLU A 13 -1.05 11.18 0.84
C GLU A 13 -2.40 11.60 0.22
N THR A 14 -2.61 11.24 -1.04
CA THR A 14 -3.85 11.55 -1.77
C THR A 14 -5.05 10.84 -1.15
N LEU A 15 -4.92 9.54 -0.85
CA LEU A 15 -5.99 8.77 -0.23
C LEU A 15 -6.34 9.27 1.18
N ARG A 16 -5.34 9.64 1.99
CA ARG A 16 -5.56 10.21 3.33
C ARG A 16 -6.24 11.57 3.30
N ALA A 17 -6.03 12.36 2.24
CA ALA A 17 -6.73 13.63 2.06
C ALA A 17 -8.23 13.41 1.74
N ILE A 18 -8.56 12.29 1.08
CA ILE A 18 -9.95 11.91 0.75
C ILE A 18 -10.65 11.29 1.96
N GLU A 19 -10.02 10.31 2.61
CA GLU A 19 -10.56 9.65 3.79
C GLU A 19 -9.55 9.73 4.95
N PRO A 20 -9.74 10.69 5.88
CA PRO A 20 -8.83 10.88 7.01
C PRO A 20 -9.05 9.87 8.13
N LYS A 21 -10.20 9.16 8.18
CA LYS A 21 -10.48 8.19 9.24
C LYS A 21 -9.87 6.85 8.90
N LYS A 22 -9.18 6.26 9.88
CA LYS A 22 -8.80 4.85 9.82
C LYS A 22 -9.96 4.01 10.36
N ASN A 23 -10.64 3.29 9.47
CA ASN A 23 -11.68 2.34 9.86
C ASN A 23 -11.02 0.99 10.18
N PHE A 24 -10.50 0.84 11.40
CA PHE A 24 -10.08 -0.49 11.85
C PHE A 24 -11.32 -1.29 12.26
N LEU A 25 -11.62 -2.34 11.51
CA LEU A 25 -12.56 -3.36 11.96
C LEU A 25 -12.04 -3.98 13.26
N HIS A 26 -12.93 -4.29 14.20
CA HIS A 26 -12.56 -5.05 15.39
C HIS A 26 -12.24 -6.49 14.99
N GLN A 27 -10.95 -6.76 14.73
CA GLN A 27 -10.47 -8.07 14.26
C GLN A 27 -9.64 -8.75 15.36
N THR A 28 -9.83 -10.07 15.52
CA THR A 28 -9.04 -10.88 16.46
C THR A 28 -7.56 -10.91 16.10
N ARG A 29 -7.23 -10.82 14.81
CA ARG A 29 -5.85 -10.73 14.31
C ARG A 29 -5.58 -9.31 13.86
N GLN A 30 -4.48 -8.73 14.32
CA GLN A 30 -4.03 -7.42 13.86
C GLN A 30 -3.37 -7.56 12.48
N PRO A 31 -3.88 -6.88 11.43
CA PRO A 31 -3.26 -6.90 10.12
C PRO A 31 -1.94 -6.11 10.12
N LYS A 32 -1.01 -6.46 9.22
CA LYS A 32 0.26 -5.74 9.06
C LYS A 32 0.12 -4.40 8.36
N LEU A 33 -0.97 -4.21 7.61
CA LEU A 33 -1.30 -3.00 6.87
C LEU A 33 -2.72 -2.59 7.23
N SER A 34 -2.96 -1.29 7.33
CA SER A 34 -4.32 -0.74 7.39
C SER A 34 -4.99 -0.77 6.02
N ASP A 35 -6.32 -0.65 5.99
CA ASP A 35 -7.12 -0.69 4.76
C ASP A 35 -6.62 0.31 3.71
N ILE A 36 -6.31 1.54 4.12
CA ILE A 36 -5.78 2.58 3.22
C ILE A 36 -4.38 2.20 2.71
N GLU A 37 -3.55 1.60 3.56
CA GLU A 37 -2.19 1.18 3.16
C GLU A 37 -2.23 0.03 2.15
N LEU A 38 -3.21 -0.87 2.29
CA LEU A 38 -3.45 -1.96 1.35
C LEU A 38 -3.95 -1.45 0.00
N ILE A 39 -4.92 -0.53 0.00
CA ILE A 39 -5.43 0.09 -1.23
C ILE A 39 -4.33 0.91 -1.92
N ALA A 40 -3.54 1.68 -1.16
CA ALA A 40 -2.43 2.43 -1.71
C ALA A 40 -1.39 1.53 -2.38
N LEU A 41 -1.13 0.36 -1.80
CA LEU A 41 -0.20 -0.62 -2.35
C LEU A 41 -0.69 -1.18 -3.69
N ASP A 42 -1.97 -1.55 -3.76
CA ASP A 42 -2.62 -2.07 -4.97
C ASP A 42 -2.58 -1.04 -6.11
N LEU A 43 -2.99 0.20 -5.82
CA LEU A 43 -2.92 1.30 -6.79
C LEU A 43 -1.49 1.62 -7.24
N THR A 44 -0.50 1.45 -6.35
CA THR A 44 0.91 1.64 -6.71
C THR A 44 1.40 0.55 -7.65
N ALA A 45 0.98 -0.71 -7.41
CA ALA A 45 1.32 -1.83 -8.27
C ALA A 45 0.75 -1.62 -9.68
N GLU A 46 -0.53 -1.24 -9.77
CA GLU A 46 -1.22 -0.91 -11.02
C GLU A 46 -0.53 0.26 -11.76
N TYR A 47 -0.24 1.35 -11.04
CA TYR A 47 0.47 2.51 -11.60
C TYR A 47 1.85 2.15 -12.17
N MET A 48 2.51 1.15 -11.58
CA MET A 48 3.81 0.67 -12.02
C MET A 48 3.74 -0.50 -13.01
N SER A 49 2.53 -0.85 -13.46
CA SER A 49 2.27 -1.99 -14.38
C SER A 49 2.83 -3.31 -13.84
N ILE A 50 2.68 -3.54 -12.54
CA ILE A 50 3.05 -4.79 -11.88
C ILE A 50 1.81 -5.68 -11.83
N ASP A 51 1.57 -6.41 -12.93
CA ASP A 51 0.37 -7.25 -13.08
C ASP A 51 0.49 -8.60 -12.35
N SER A 52 1.68 -8.92 -11.82
CA SER A 52 1.96 -10.18 -11.12
C SER A 52 2.11 -9.93 -9.62
N GLU A 53 1.18 -10.48 -8.84
CA GLU A 53 1.28 -10.51 -7.38
C GLU A 53 2.62 -11.10 -6.90
N TYR A 54 3.11 -12.14 -7.58
CA TYR A 54 4.41 -12.74 -7.27
C TYR A 54 5.55 -11.72 -7.42
N GLN A 55 5.53 -10.90 -8.47
CA GLN A 55 6.52 -9.84 -8.65
C GLN A 55 6.38 -8.75 -7.58
N LEU A 56 5.15 -8.35 -7.25
CA LEU A 56 4.87 -7.39 -6.18
C LEU A 56 5.40 -7.88 -4.83
N PHE A 57 5.16 -9.15 -4.47
CA PHE A 57 5.64 -9.76 -3.23
C PHE A 57 7.16 -9.95 -3.18
N ARG A 58 7.88 -9.92 -4.31
CA ARG A 58 9.36 -9.87 -4.30
C ARG A 58 9.89 -8.47 -4.01
N ILE A 59 9.13 -7.43 -4.34
CA ILE A 59 9.52 -6.02 -4.16
C ILE A 59 9.17 -5.54 -2.75
N LEU A 60 8.03 -5.97 -2.23
CA LEU A 60 7.47 -5.57 -0.93
C LEU A 60 8.36 -5.79 0.31
N PRO A 61 9.12 -6.89 0.46
CA PRO A 61 9.98 -7.11 1.63
C PRO A 61 10.97 -5.96 1.82
N ASN A 62 11.53 -5.42 0.74
CA ASN A 62 12.45 -4.27 0.80
C ASN A 62 11.74 -2.94 1.12
N PHE A 63 10.42 -2.89 0.96
CA PHE A 63 9.60 -1.70 1.17
C PHE A 63 8.96 -1.66 2.58
N LEU A 64 8.66 -2.83 3.15
CA LEU A 64 8.04 -3.00 4.48
C LEU A 64 9.05 -3.30 5.61
N SER A 65 10.33 -3.48 5.28
CA SER A 65 11.42 -3.70 6.27
C SER A 65 11.81 -2.43 7.01
#